data_AF-A0A6A4AMG2-F1
#
_entry.id   AF-A0A6A4AMG2-F1
#
_cell.length_a   1.000
_cell.length_b   1.000
_cell.length_c   1.000
_cell.angle_alpha   90.00
_cell.angle_beta   90.00
_cell.angle_gamma   90.00
#
_symmetry.space_group_name_H-M   'P 1'
#
loop_
_entity.id
_entity.type
_entity.pdbx_description
1 polymer ?
#
loop_
_entity_poly.entity_id
_entity_poly.type
_entity_poly.pdbx_seq_one_letter_code
_entity_poly.pdbx_strand_id
1 'polypeptide(L)'
;DSTRDTNVNRYKLFSFAVHDVFGRGQYVQHALVQTEEKPNLALVVAVFKRNNPAWANIRVVMTDKALHEKDVLHEAWPNATQLLCRWHVETWLKR
;
A
#
# COMPACT_ATOMS: atom_id res chain seq x y z
N ASP A 1 -2.87 -2.08 14.80
CA ASP A 1 -1.44 -2.25 14.49
C ASP A 1 -1.10 -3.72 14.61
N SER A 2 -1.20 -4.46 13.51
CA SER A 2 -0.90 -5.89 13.41
C SER A 2 0.58 -6.18 13.17
N THR A 3 1.47 -5.18 13.34
CA THR A 3 2.91 -5.29 13.07
C THR A 3 3.75 -5.56 14.33
N ARG A 4 3.10 -5.70 15.50
CA ARG A 4 3.79 -5.70 16.80
C ARG A 4 4.77 -6.87 16.99
N ASP A 5 4.67 -7.94 16.20
CA ASP A 5 5.58 -9.09 16.26
C ASP A 5 6.35 -9.39 14.95
N THR A 6 6.04 -8.74 13.82
CA THR A 6 6.80 -8.96 12.56
C THR A 6 8.12 -8.17 12.52
N ASN A 7 8.21 -7.07 13.28
CA ASN A 7 9.44 -6.30 13.42
C ASN A 7 10.58 -7.09 14.11
N VAL A 8 10.25 -8.07 14.95
CA VAL A 8 11.25 -8.92 15.64
C VAL A 8 12.05 -9.76 14.64
N ASN A 9 11.42 -10.17 13.54
CA ASN A 9 12.04 -10.98 12.49
C ASN A 9 12.56 -10.14 11.30
N ARG A 10 12.63 -8.81 11.45
CA ARG A 10 13.07 -7.85 10.41
C ARG A 10 12.26 -7.86 9.11
N TYR A 11 11.10 -8.51 9.07
CA TYR A 11 10.19 -8.45 7.93
C TYR A 11 9.24 -7.26 8.02
N LYS A 12 8.93 -6.69 6.87
CA LYS A 12 8.01 -5.58 6.67
C LYS A 12 6.71 -6.10 6.09
N LEU A 13 5.59 -5.65 6.64
CA LEU A 13 4.25 -6.05 6.21
C LEU A 13 3.68 -4.96 5.32
N PHE A 14 3.40 -5.31 4.06
CA PHE A 14 2.62 -4.50 3.14
C PHE A 14 1.19 -5.04 3.04
N SER A 15 0.21 -4.17 3.25
CA SER A 15 -1.20 -4.52 3.15
C SER A 15 -1.91 -3.61 2.17
N PHE A 16 -2.66 -4.19 1.23
CA PHE A 16 -3.57 -3.43 0.37
C PHE A 16 -5.00 -3.56 0.88
N ALA A 17 -5.57 -2.43 1.28
CA ALA A 17 -7.00 -2.28 1.49
C ALA A 17 -7.61 -1.54 0.29
N VAL A 18 -8.72 -2.06 -0.23
CA VAL A 18 -9.45 -1.47 -1.36
C VAL A 18 -10.84 -1.10 -0.90
N HIS A 19 -11.28 0.11 -1.24
CA HIS A 19 -12.63 0.60 -0.99
C HIS A 19 -13.46 0.53 -2.27
N ASP A 20 -14.72 0.08 -2.14
CA ASP A 20 -15.70 0.18 -3.22
C ASP A 20 -16.33 1.59 -3.30
N VAL A 21 -17.17 1.81 -4.31
CA VAL A 21 -17.89 3.08 -4.53
C VAL A 21 -18.89 3.42 -3.42
N PHE A 22 -19.24 2.45 -2.56
CA PHE A 22 -20.09 2.64 -1.39
C PHE A 22 -19.28 2.92 -0.12
N GLY A 23 -17.95 3.08 -0.24
CA GLY A 23 -17.04 3.35 0.87
C GLY A 23 -16.64 2.13 1.69
N ARG A 24 -17.07 0.92 1.32
CA ARG A 24 -16.74 -0.31 2.05
C ARG A 24 -15.34 -0.76 1.72
N GLY A 25 -14.47 -0.76 2.73
CA GLY A 25 -13.08 -1.19 2.62
C GLY A 25 -12.90 -2.66 2.99
N GLN A 26 -12.03 -3.36 2.27
CA GLN A 26 -11.56 -4.70 2.63
C GLN A 26 -10.08 -4.87 2.30
N TYR A 27 -9.38 -5.68 3.10
CA TYR A 27 -8.03 -6.11 2.75
C TYR A 27 -8.10 -7.17 1.66
N VAL A 28 -7.38 -6.94 0.57
CA VAL A 28 -7.35 -7.86 -0.59
C VAL A 28 -5.99 -8.53 -0.77
N GLN A 29 -4.95 -8.01 -0.13
CA GLN A 29 -3.63 -8.64 -0.12
C GLN A 29 -2.83 -8.22 1.12
N HIS A 30 -2.09 -9.20 1.66
CA HIS A 30 -1.02 -9.00 2.62
C HIS A 30 0.27 -9.61 2.03
N ALA A 31 1.39 -8.91 2.19
CA ALA A 31 2.70 -9.39 1.76
C ALA A 31 3.74 -9.12 2.84
N LEU A 32 4.46 -10.17 3.21
CA LEU A 32 5.65 -10.07 4.06
C LEU A 32 6.87 -9.95 3.15
N VAL A 33 7.62 -8.87 3.30
CA VAL A 33 8.85 -8.62 2.53
C VAL A 33 10.01 -8.34 3.46
N GLN A 34 11.22 -8.63 3.00
CA GLN A 34 12.42 -8.47 3.83
C GLN A 34 12.82 -7.00 4.01
N THR A 35 12.60 -6.16 2.99
CA THR A 35 12.91 -4.72 3.03
C THR A 35 11.84 -3.92 2.27
N GLU A 36 11.69 -2.64 2.63
CA GLU A 36 10.87 -1.64 1.94
C GLU A 36 11.64 -1.01 0.76
N GLU A 37 12.33 -1.85 -0.03
CA GLU A 37 13.05 -1.40 -1.22
C GLU A 37 12.21 -1.59 -2.49
N LYS A 38 12.35 -0.64 -3.43
CA LYS A 38 11.53 -0.53 -4.65
C LYS A 38 11.29 -1.87 -5.37
N PRO A 39 12.28 -2.76 -5.56
CA PRO A 39 12.06 -4.05 -6.22
C PRO A 39 11.07 -4.96 -5.48
N ASN A 40 11.09 -4.96 -4.15
CA ASN A 40 10.17 -5.75 -3.34
C ASN A 40 8.75 -5.20 -3.45
N LEU A 41 8.57 -3.87 -3.40
CA LEU A 41 7.25 -3.28 -3.59
C LEU A 41 6.72 -3.54 -5.00
N ALA A 42 7.58 -3.47 -6.03
CA ALA A 42 7.19 -3.77 -7.41
C ALA A 42 6.68 -5.22 -7.55
N LEU A 43 7.34 -6.18 -6.91
CA LEU A 43 6.89 -7.58 -6.88
C LEU A 43 5.53 -7.72 -6.18
N VAL A 44 5.37 -7.06 -5.04
CA VAL A 44 4.13 -7.04 -4.26
C VAL A 44 2.97 -6.47 -5.08
N VAL A 45 3.21 -5.39 -5.82
CA VAL A 45 2.22 -4.80 -6.75
C VAL A 45 1.93 -5.71 -7.95
N ALA A 46 2.94 -6.38 -8.50
CA ALA A 46 2.75 -7.31 -9.61
C ALA A 46 1.84 -8.48 -9.21
N VAL A 47 2.05 -9.05 -8.01
CA VAL A 47 1.18 -10.08 -7.43
C VAL A 47 -0.24 -9.55 -7.21
N PHE A 48 -0.38 -8.31 -6.71
CA PHE A 48 -1.68 -7.67 -6.52
C PHE A 48 -2.46 -7.60 -7.84
N LYS A 49 -1.84 -7.10 -8.90
CA LYS A 49 -2.49 -6.95 -10.21
C LYS A 49 -2.86 -8.30 -10.82
N ARG A 50 -2.00 -9.30 -10.68
CA ARG A 50 -2.26 -10.66 -11.15
C ARG A 50 -3.50 -11.27 -10.48
N ASN A 51 -3.65 -11.05 -9.17
CA ASN A 51 -4.73 -11.64 -8.40
C ASN A 51 -6.03 -10.83 -8.42
N ASN A 52 -5.98 -9.55 -8.84
CA ASN A 52 -7.13 -8.64 -8.82
C ASN A 52 -7.35 -8.04 -10.21
N PRO A 53 -7.98 -8.72 -11.17
CA PRO A 53 -8.12 -8.25 -12.56
C PRO A 53 -8.77 -6.86 -12.71
N ALA A 54 -9.61 -6.47 -11.74
CA ALA A 54 -10.25 -5.15 -11.69
C ALA A 54 -9.30 -4.01 -11.24
N TRP A 55 -8.00 -4.28 -11.04
CA TRP A 55 -7.01 -3.28 -10.60
C TRP A 55 -6.95 -2.04 -11.50
N ALA A 56 -7.29 -2.18 -12.78
CA ALA A 56 -7.33 -1.09 -13.74
C ALA A 56 -8.42 -0.04 -13.44
N ASN A 57 -9.42 -0.38 -12.63
CA ASN A 57 -10.48 0.52 -12.20
C ASN A 57 -10.08 1.41 -11.02
N ILE A 58 -8.92 1.18 -10.41
CA ILE A 58 -8.42 1.97 -9.28
C ILE A 58 -8.16 3.40 -9.77
N ARG A 59 -8.86 4.37 -9.16
CA ARG A 59 -8.75 5.80 -9.47
C ARG A 59 -7.90 6.57 -8.47
N VAL A 60 -7.72 6.04 -7.28
CA VAL A 60 -7.01 6.69 -6.19
C VAL A 60 -6.13 5.66 -5.48
N VAL A 61 -4.87 6.00 -5.26
CA VAL A 61 -3.94 5.22 -4.43
C VAL A 61 -3.58 6.08 -3.22
N MET A 62 -3.85 5.57 -2.03
CA MET A 62 -3.57 6.26 -0.77
C MET A 62 -2.44 5.57 -0.03
N THR A 63 -1.43 6.32 0.39
CA THR A 63 -0.23 5.76 1.03
C THR A 63 0.12 6.47 2.33
N ASP A 64 0.93 5.84 3.17
CA ASP A 64 1.61 6.53 4.25
C ASP A 64 2.58 7.60 3.70
N LYS A 65 2.89 8.62 4.51
CA LYS A 65 3.94 9.60 4.30
C LYS A 65 5.30 8.94 4.12
N ALA A 66 5.61 7.92 4.93
CA ALA A 66 6.92 7.28 5.01
C ALA A 66 7.19 6.26 3.89
N LEU A 67 6.23 6.06 2.97
CA LEU A 67 6.47 5.19 1.83
C LEU A 67 7.46 5.89 0.88
N HIS A 68 8.72 5.46 0.91
CA HIS A 68 9.82 5.98 0.08
C HIS A 68 9.66 5.64 -1.41
N GLU A 69 8.66 4.82 -1.75
CA GLU A 69 8.53 4.14 -3.03
C GLU A 69 7.28 4.59 -3.80
N LYS A 70 6.85 5.84 -3.60
CA LYS A 70 5.71 6.44 -4.31
C LYS A 70 5.84 6.34 -5.83
N ASP A 71 7.07 6.37 -6.34
CA ASP A 71 7.38 6.17 -7.76
C ASP A 71 6.88 4.82 -8.28
N VAL A 72 7.07 3.74 -7.49
CA VAL A 72 6.62 2.39 -7.88
C VAL A 72 5.10 2.34 -8.02
N LEU A 73 4.38 3.00 -7.12
CA LEU A 73 2.92 3.09 -7.18
C LEU A 73 2.46 4.02 -8.30
N HIS A 74 3.23 5.05 -8.64
CA HIS A 74 2.94 5.94 -9.76
C HIS A 74 3.09 5.21 -11.08
N GLU A 75 4.19 4.47 -11.26
CA GLU A 75 4.42 3.63 -12.42
C GLU A 75 3.36 2.52 -12.54
N ALA A 76 2.92 1.96 -11.41
CA ALA A 76 1.88 0.94 -11.39
C ALA A 76 0.48 1.49 -11.72
N TRP A 77 0.13 2.69 -11.28
CA TRP A 77 -1.16 3.32 -11.56
C TRP A 77 -0.97 4.76 -12.02
N PRO A 78 -0.48 4.98 -13.25
CA PRO A 78 -0.11 6.32 -13.73
C PRO A 78 -1.32 7.25 -13.88
N ASN A 79 -2.52 6.67 -14.03
CA ASN A 79 -3.77 7.40 -14.17
C ASN A 79 -4.54 7.55 -12.85
N ALA A 80 -4.02 7.02 -11.73
CA ALA A 80 -4.65 7.15 -10.43
C ALA A 80 -4.09 8.37 -9.68
N THR A 81 -4.97 9.09 -8.99
CA THR A 81 -4.54 10.16 -8.10
C THR A 81 -3.84 9.58 -6.88
N GLN A 82 -2.60 10.02 -6.63
CA GLN A 82 -1.89 9.67 -5.39
C GLN A 82 -2.27 10.62 -4.26
N LEU A 83 -2.67 10.06 -3.13
CA LEU A 83 -3.01 10.79 -1.92
C LEU A 83 -2.20 10.29 -0.73
N LEU A 84 -1.90 11.20 0.20
CA LEU A 84 -1.42 10.81 1.52
C LEU A 84 -2.60 10.39 2.40
N CYS A 85 -2.41 9.34 3.17
CA CYS A 85 -3.37 8.92 4.16
C CYS A 85 -3.47 9.97 5.26
N ARG A 86 -4.66 10.59 5.39
CA ARG A 86 -4.93 11.61 6.41
C ARG A 86 -4.59 11.11 7.81
N TRP A 87 -4.99 9.88 8.14
CA TRP A 87 -4.75 9.30 9.46
C TRP A 87 -3.26 9.23 9.80
N HIS A 88 -2.42 8.76 8.86
CA HIS A 88 -0.97 8.70 9.06
C HIS A 88 -0.37 10.10 9.18
N VAL A 89 -0.80 11.06 8.34
CA VAL A 89 -0.32 12.44 8.38
C VAL A 89 -0.68 13.11 9.71
N GLU A 90 -1.94 13.01 10.15
CA GLU A 90 -2.38 13.57 11.42
C GLU A 90 -1.67 12.93 12.61
N THR A 91 -1.49 11.61 12.60
CA THR A 91 -0.78 10.90 13.68
C THR A 91 0.69 11.30 13.73
N TRP A 92 1.31 11.59 12.57
CA TRP A 92 2.67 12.10 12.51
C TRP A 92 2.78 13.55 13.02
N LEU A 93 1.84 14.43 12.65
CA LEU A 93 1.84 15.83 13.08
C LEU A 93 1.50 16.02 14.57
N LYS A 94 0.78 15.07 15.17
CA LYS A 94 0.43 15.08 16.61
C LYS A 94 1.54 14.53 17.50
N ARG A 95 2.63 14.04 16.92
CA ARG A 95 3.87 13.67 17.64
C ARG A 95 4.83 14.85 17.64
#